data_AF-A0A1J3HQA1-F1
#
_entry.id   AF-A0A1J3HQA1-F1
#
_cell.length_a   1.000
_cell.length_b   1.000
_cell.length_c   1.000
_cell.angle_alpha   90.00
_cell.angle_beta   90.00
_cell.angle_gamma   90.00
#
_symmetry.space_group_name_H-M   'P 1'
#
loop_
_entity.id
_entity.type
_entity.pdbx_description
1 polymer ?
#
loop_
_entity_poly.entity_id
_entity_poly.type
_entity_poly.pdbx_seq_one_letter_code
_entity_poly.pdbx_strand_id
1 'polypeptide(L)'
;EVIRCIHIGLLCVQESPADRPAMSTIFQMLTNSSIVLPVPRPPGFFIKNRPNLDPLTYGSEPGQSSSKSIPFSIDKESITTVTP
;
A
#
# COMPACT_ATOMS: atom_id res chain seq x y z
N GLU A 1 13.38 9.81 18.63
CA GLU A 1 13.39 9.64 17.17
C GLU A 1 12.56 8.48 16.62
N VAL A 2 12.76 7.23 17.05
CA VAL A 2 12.07 6.06 16.46
C VAL A 2 10.55 6.21 16.33
N ILE A 3 9.86 6.63 17.38
CA ILE A 3 8.39 6.84 17.35
C ILE A 3 7.98 7.90 16.31
N ARG A 4 8.78 8.96 16.18
CA ARG A 4 8.54 10.03 15.20
C ARG A 4 8.69 9.50 13.78
N CYS A 5 9.74 8.72 13.50
CA CYS A 5 9.95 8.09 12.21
C CYS A 5 8.84 7.09 11.86
N ILE A 6 8.37 6.29 12.83
CA ILE A 6 7.23 5.40 12.64
C ILE A 6 5.99 6.21 12.25
N HIS A 7 5.69 7.27 12.98
CA HIS A 7 4.54 8.12 12.73
C HIS A 7 4.57 8.78 11.34
N ILE A 8 5.74 9.30 10.95
CA ILE A 8 5.96 9.85 9.60
C ILE A 8 5.83 8.75 8.54
N GLY A 9 6.39 7.56 8.78
CA GLY A 9 6.26 6.40 7.90
C GLY A 9 4.80 6.00 7.67
N LEU A 10 3.98 6.02 8.71
CA LEU A 10 2.53 5.75 8.62
C LEU A 10 1.79 6.82 7.80
N LEU A 11 2.24 8.08 7.81
CA LEU A 11 1.68 9.14 6.95
C LEU A 11 2.09 8.97 5.48
N CYS A 12 3.25 8.39 5.19
CA CYS A 12 3.71 8.16 3.82
C CYS A 12 2.93 7.06 3.07
N VAL A 13 2.32 6.12 3.80
CA VAL A 13 1.61 4.96 3.23
C VAL A 13 0.08 5.10 3.31
N GLN A 14 -0.40 6.33 3.40
CA GLN A 14 -1.84 6.61 3.37
C GLN A 14 -2.47 6.14 2.05
N GLU A 15 -3.70 5.61 2.15
CA GLU A 15 -4.43 5.03 1.02
C GLU A 15 -4.65 6.05 -0.09
N SER A 16 -5.22 7.21 0.25
CA SER A 16 -5.34 8.33 -0.67
C SER A 16 -3.99 9.03 -0.84
N PRO A 17 -3.50 9.21 -2.09
CA PRO A 17 -2.24 9.90 -2.36
C PRO A 17 -2.22 11.36 -1.89
N ALA A 18 -3.38 12.02 -1.88
CA ALA A 18 -3.50 13.41 -1.47
C ALA A 18 -3.18 13.63 0.02
N ASP A 19 -3.24 12.56 0.83
CA ASP A 19 -2.96 12.61 2.26
C ASP A 19 -1.50 12.26 2.60
N ARG A 20 -0.69 11.92 1.59
CA ARG A 20 0.73 11.63 1.78
C ARG A 20 1.49 12.96 1.86
N PRO A 21 2.34 13.17 2.88
CA PRO A 21 3.10 14.41 3.00
C PRO A 21 4.11 14.55 1.86
N ALA A 22 4.33 15.78 1.40
CA ALA A 22 5.39 16.08 0.44
C ALA A 22 6.77 15.84 1.07
N MET A 23 7.78 15.57 0.24
CA MET A 23 9.16 15.34 0.72
C MET A 23 9.73 16.54 1.51
N SER A 24 9.37 17.76 1.13
CA SER A 24 9.72 18.98 1.88
C SER A 24 9.11 18.98 3.28
N THR A 25 7.84 18.60 3.40
CA THR A 25 7.14 18.45 4.69
C THR A 25 7.78 17.35 5.53
N ILE A 26 8.11 16.20 4.93
CA ILE A 26 8.82 15.10 5.61
C ILE A 26 10.16 15.59 6.15
N PHE A 27 10.94 16.33 5.37
CA PHE A 27 12.21 16.89 5.83
C PHE A 27 12.03 17.86 7.02
N GLN A 28 11.02 18.73 6.97
CA GLN A 28 10.70 19.61 8.09
C GLN A 28 10.27 18.80 9.32
N MET A 29 9.44 17.77 9.14
CA MET A 29 9.03 16.88 10.23
C MET A 29 10.24 16.17 10.84
N LEU A 30 11.21 15.71 10.04
CA LEU A 30 12.41 15.05 10.57
C LEU A 30 13.38 16.02 11.26
N THR A 31 13.53 17.24 10.74
CA THR A 31 14.54 18.20 11.24
C THR A 31 14.03 19.10 12.37
N ASN A 32 12.72 19.29 12.48
CA ASN A 32 12.12 20.13 13.51
C ASN A 32 11.22 19.31 14.44
N SER A 33 11.74 18.99 15.62
CA SER A 33 11.06 18.21 16.66
C SER A 33 9.85 18.92 17.29
N SER A 34 9.73 20.25 17.14
CA SER A 34 8.59 21.01 17.66
C SER A 34 7.32 20.86 16.80
N ILE A 35 7.45 20.36 15.57
CA ILE A 35 6.29 20.15 14.69
C ILE A 35 5.44 19.01 15.24
N VAL A 36 4.17 19.33 15.49
CA VAL A 36 3.12 18.37 15.83
C VAL A 36 2.73 17.62 14.55
N LEU A 37 2.86 16.29 14.60
CA LEU A 37 2.54 15.44 13.46
C LEU A 37 1.03 15.16 13.41
N PRO A 38 0.39 15.22 12.22
CA PRO A 38 -0.99 14.80 12.07
C PRO A 38 -1.14 13.31 12.39
N VAL A 39 -2.30 12.90 12.91
CA VAL A 39 -2.55 11.49 13.23
C VAL A 39 -2.76 10.71 11.93
N PRO A 40 -1.98 9.64 11.65
CA PRO A 40 -2.18 8.82 10.48
C PRO A 40 -3.55 8.14 10.58
N ARG A 41 -4.26 8.05 9.45
CA ARG A 41 -5.47 7.24 9.41
C ARG A 41 -5.09 5.76 9.53
N PRO A 42 -5.98 4.92 10.06
CA PRO A 42 -5.78 3.48 10.06
C PRO A 42 -5.47 3.03 8.62
N PRO A 43 -4.42 2.22 8.39
CA PRO A 43 -4.08 1.79 7.04
C PRO A 43 -5.29 1.10 6.42
N GLY A 44 -5.66 1.48 5.19
CA GLY A 44 -6.83 0.93 4.48
C GLY A 44 -6.77 -0.59 4.29
N PHE A 45 -5.60 -1.19 4.53
CA PHE A 45 -5.39 -2.62 4.58
C PHE A 45 -5.65 -3.21 5.97
N PHE A 46 -6.82 -2.95 6.55
CA PHE A 46 -7.39 -4.00 7.39
C PHE A 46 -7.85 -5.07 6.42
N ILE A 47 -7.10 -6.17 6.34
CA ILE A 47 -7.68 -7.43 5.91
C ILE A 47 -8.91 -7.59 6.80
N LYS A 48 -10.10 -7.28 6.30
CA LYS A 48 -11.33 -7.78 6.92
C LYS A 48 -11.11 -9.27 6.93
N ASN A 49 -10.85 -9.82 8.11
CA ASN A 49 -10.72 -11.24 8.33
C ASN A 49 -12.03 -11.82 7.79
N ARG A 50 -12.02 -12.28 6.53
CA ARG A 50 -13.21 -12.75 5.84
C ARG A 50 -13.68 -13.90 6.72
N PRO A 51 -14.80 -13.79 7.47
CA PRO A 51 -15.32 -15.00 8.09
C PRO A 51 -15.58 -15.93 6.90
N ASN A 52 -15.02 -17.12 7.02
CA ASN A 52 -15.12 -18.21 6.06
C ASN A 52 -16.56 -18.28 5.55
N LEU A 53 -16.82 -17.77 4.35
CA LEU A 53 -18.10 -17.96 3.67
C LEU A 53 -17.90 -19.23 2.87
N ASP A 54 -18.51 -20.28 3.42
CA ASP A 54 -18.63 -21.65 2.95
C ASP A 54 -18.75 -21.72 1.41
N PRO A 55 -17.95 -22.55 0.72
CA PRO A 55 -17.91 -22.61 -0.75
C PRO A 55 -19.18 -23.05 -1.51
N LEU A 56 -20.35 -23.21 -0.90
CA LEU A 56 -21.49 -23.93 -1.50
C LEU A 56 -22.82 -23.19 -1.69
N THR A 57 -22.87 -21.86 -1.56
CA THR A 57 -24.09 -21.12 -1.97
C THR A 57 -23.90 -20.49 -3.35
N TYR A 58 -24.19 -21.29 -4.39
CA TYR A 58 -24.21 -20.90 -5.80
C TYR A 58 -25.60 -20.40 -6.20
N GLY A 59 -25.68 -19.34 -7.03
CA GLY A 59 -26.75 -19.20 -8.02
C GLY A 59 -27.38 -17.82 -8.18
N SER A 60 -26.88 -17.03 -9.15
CA SER A 60 -27.67 -16.51 -10.29
C SER A 60 -26.81 -15.61 -11.22
N GLU A 61 -26.37 -16.23 -12.31
CA GLU A 61 -26.10 -15.73 -13.68
C GLU A 61 -24.98 -14.72 -14.03
N PRO A 62 -24.36 -14.88 -15.22
CA PRO A 62 -23.01 -14.42 -15.55
C PRO A 62 -23.04 -13.15 -16.41
N GLY A 63 -22.74 -12.02 -15.79
CA GLY A 63 -22.34 -10.79 -16.47
C GLY A 63 -20.81 -10.65 -16.42
N GLN A 64 -20.16 -10.72 -17.58
CA GLN A 64 -18.71 -10.51 -17.71
C GLN A 64 -18.29 -9.16 -17.11
N SER A 65 -17.45 -9.21 -16.09
CA SER A 65 -16.40 -8.21 -15.90
C SER A 65 -15.19 -8.94 -15.34
N SER A 66 -14.27 -9.27 -16.25
CA SER A 66 -13.03 -9.96 -15.97
C SER A 66 -12.25 -9.21 -14.89
N SER A 67 -12.13 -9.82 -13.72
CA SER A 67 -11.21 -9.41 -12.66
C SER A 67 -9.78 -9.52 -13.21
N LYS A 68 -9.28 -8.44 -13.83
CA LYS A 68 -7.86 -8.34 -14.18
C LYS A 68 -7.08 -8.20 -12.87
N SER A 69 -6.61 -9.31 -12.32
CA SER A 69 -5.42 -9.26 -11.48
C SER A 69 -4.28 -8.74 -12.36
N ILE A 70 -3.73 -7.59 -12.00
CA ILE A 70 -2.45 -7.17 -12.57
C ILE A 70 -1.38 -7.95 -11.80
N PRO A 71 -0.68 -8.92 -12.41
CA PRO A 71 0.57 -9.38 -11.84
C PRO A 71 1.57 -8.22 -11.89
N PHE A 72 2.15 -7.94 -10.73
CA PHE A 72 3.30 -7.07 -10.55
C PHE A 72 4.45 -7.51 -11.47
N SER A 73 4.81 -6.64 -12.44
CA SER A 73 5.91 -6.70 -13.42
C SER A 73 6.13 -7.99 -14.23
N ILE A 74 6.05 -7.87 -15.55
CA ILE A 74 6.44 -8.90 -16.51
C ILE A 74 7.77 -8.49 -17.14
N ASP A 75 8.87 -8.64 -16.43
CA ASP A 75 10.19 -8.58 -17.07
C ASP A 75 10.59 -10.01 -17.44
N LYS A 76 10.19 -10.43 -18.64
CA LYS A 76 10.69 -11.64 -19.31
C LYS A 76 11.79 -11.27 -20.28
N GLU A 77 12.91 -10.79 -19.78
CA GLU A 77 14.17 -10.95 -20.51
C GLU A 77 15.11 -11.80 -19.67
N SER A 78 15.36 -13.01 -20.20
CA SER A 78 16.36 -13.93 -19.68
C SER A 78 17.72 -13.26 -19.76
N ILE A 79 18.48 -13.21 -18.66
CA ILE A 79 19.91 -12.88 -18.73
C ILE A 79 20.60 -14.04 -19.45
N THR A 80 20.67 -13.99 -20.78
CA THR A 80 21.47 -14.93 -21.58
C THR A 80 22.94 -14.63 -21.31
N THR A 81 23.55 -15.50 -20.49
CA THR A 81 24.96 -15.91 -20.46
C THR A 81 26.02 -14.88 -20.87
N VAL A 82 26.89 -14.52 -19.93
CA VAL A 82 28.21 -13.95 -20.23
C VAL A 82 29.11 -15.05 -20.81
N THR A 83 29.57 -14.88 -22.04
CA THR A 83 30.66 -15.69 -22.61
C THR A 83 32.02 -15.12 -22.16
N PRO A 84 33.07 -15.97 -22.01
CA PRO A 84 34.34 -15.59 -21.41
C PRO A 84 35.14 -14.57 -22.21
#